data_AF-A0AA44MQ25-F1
#
_entry.id   AF-A0AA44MQ25-F1
#
_cell.length_a   1.000
_cell.length_b   1.000
_cell.length_c   1.000
_cell.angle_alpha   90.00
_cell.angle_beta   90.00
_cell.angle_gamma   90.00
#
_symmetry.space_group_name_H-M   'P 1'
#
loop_
_entity.id
_entity.type
_entity.pdbx_description
1 polymer ?
#
loop_
_entity_poly.entity_id
_entity_poly.type
_entity_poly.pdbx_seq_one_letter_code
_entity_poly.pdbx_strand_id
1 'polypeptide(L)'
;MSKQAVKSKREAKRGGCSQSCRWKYDLYDMPFGKERKSLQGEIPEEFSMSAVDMSMIDHIPDMIENGVDSLKIEGRMKSIHYVSTVTNCYKAAVEAYLESSEKFEAIKQDLVDAMWRVAQRELATGFYYGIPSENEQLFGARRKIPEYKFVAEVVSYD
;
A
#
# COMPACT_ATOMS: atom_id res chain seq x y z
N MET A 1 -9.48 29.63 13.07
CA MET A 1 -8.76 28.61 13.88
C MET A 1 -9.11 27.25 13.30
N SER A 2 -8.13 26.59 12.67
CA SER A 2 -8.31 25.33 11.97
C SER A 2 -8.61 24.20 12.96
N LYS A 3 -9.65 23.41 12.65
CA LYS A 3 -10.02 22.20 13.40
C LYS A 3 -8.89 21.18 13.29
N GLN A 4 -7.92 21.24 14.20
CA GLN A 4 -6.97 20.15 14.43
C GLN A 4 -7.74 18.94 14.97
N ALA A 5 -7.35 17.74 14.51
CA ALA A 5 -7.86 16.47 15.00
C ALA A 5 -7.74 16.42 16.54
N VAL A 6 -8.90 16.48 17.21
CA VAL A 6 -9.07 16.74 18.65
C VAL A 6 -8.35 15.72 19.55
N LYS A 7 -7.93 14.56 19.03
CA LYS A 7 -7.37 13.47 19.86
C LYS A 7 -5.85 13.45 20.02
N SER A 8 -5.06 14.14 19.18
CA SER A 8 -3.59 13.96 19.20
C SER A 8 -2.75 15.24 19.27
N LYS A 9 -3.35 16.42 19.05
CA LYS A 9 -2.64 17.71 18.96
C LYS A 9 -1.45 17.72 17.97
N ARG A 10 -1.41 16.80 17.00
CA ARG A 10 -0.36 16.75 15.97
C ARG A 10 -0.83 17.31 14.63
N GLU A 11 0.06 17.98 13.91
CA GLU A 11 -0.22 18.58 12.60
C GLU A 11 0.28 17.68 11.46
N ALA A 12 -0.65 16.98 10.80
CA ALA A 12 -0.33 16.00 9.76
C ALA A 12 0.43 16.61 8.56
N LYS A 13 0.11 17.85 8.16
CA LYS A 13 0.75 18.55 7.04
C LYS A 13 2.25 18.86 7.26
N ARG A 14 2.74 18.79 8.50
CA ARG A 14 4.17 18.99 8.84
C ARG A 14 4.85 17.69 9.29
N GLY A 15 4.34 16.54 8.83
CA GLY A 15 4.87 15.24 9.23
C GLY A 15 4.38 14.73 10.59
N GLY A 16 3.62 15.54 11.34
CA GLY A 16 2.97 15.16 12.60
C GLY A 16 1.72 14.30 12.39
N CYS A 17 1.76 13.31 11.51
CA CYS A 17 0.62 12.39 11.34
C CYS A 17 0.36 11.66 12.66
N SER A 18 -0.88 11.71 13.15
CA SER A 18 -1.31 11.02 14.38
C SER A 18 -1.51 9.52 14.18
N GLN A 19 -1.47 9.06 12.92
CA GLN A 19 -1.66 7.66 12.54
C GLN A 19 -3.00 7.10 13.07
N SER A 20 -4.05 7.90 13.07
CA SER A 20 -5.37 7.47 13.56
C SER A 20 -5.92 6.30 12.73
N CYS A 21 -5.60 6.25 11.44
CA CYS A 21 -5.93 5.11 10.58
C CYS A 21 -5.36 3.76 11.06
N ARG A 22 -4.36 3.76 11.95
CA ARG A 22 -3.78 2.55 12.56
C ARG A 22 -4.38 2.20 13.92
N TRP A 23 -5.29 3.02 14.43
CA TRP A 23 -5.92 2.75 15.71
C TRP A 23 -6.98 1.67 15.55
N LYS A 24 -7.27 1.04 16.68
CA LYS A 24 -8.30 0.02 16.81
C LYS A 24 -9.60 0.71 17.20
N TYR A 25 -10.65 0.43 16.44
CA TYR A 25 -11.94 1.08 16.56
C TYR A 25 -13.03 0.03 16.76
N ASP A 26 -13.99 0.35 17.63
CA ASP A 26 -15.25 -0.37 17.70
C ASP A 26 -16.14 0.02 16.52
N LEU A 27 -16.78 -0.97 15.90
CA LEU A 27 -17.76 -0.77 14.86
C LEU A 27 -19.16 -0.75 15.47
N TYR A 28 -19.97 0.22 15.06
CA TYR A 28 -21.35 0.38 15.52
C TYR A 28 -22.28 0.35 14.32
N ASP A 29 -23.39 -0.36 14.48
CA ASP A 29 -24.48 -0.29 13.51
C ASP A 29 -25.15 1.09 13.59
N MET A 30 -25.57 1.60 12.44
CA MET A 30 -26.17 2.92 12.31
C MET A 30 -27.63 2.81 11.86
N PRO A 31 -28.59 3.03 12.76
CA PRO A 31 -29.75 3.84 12.45
C PRO A 31 -29.43 5.25 12.91
N PHE A 32 -29.43 6.21 11.98
CA PHE A 32 -29.29 7.63 12.31
C PHE A 32 -30.34 8.00 13.37
N GLY A 33 -29.91 8.25 14.62
CA GLY A 33 -30.79 8.67 15.72
C GLY A 33 -31.23 7.61 16.75
N LYS A 34 -30.66 6.38 16.78
CA LYS A 34 -30.92 5.39 17.87
C LYS A 34 -29.64 4.96 18.61
N GLU A 35 -29.82 4.22 19.73
CA GLU A 35 -28.74 3.69 20.56
C GLU A 35 -27.67 2.97 19.73
N ARG A 36 -26.40 3.29 20.02
CA ARG A 36 -25.23 2.67 19.36
C ARG A 36 -25.16 1.20 19.74
N LYS A 37 -25.55 0.30 18.83
CA LYS A 37 -25.32 -1.14 19.00
C LYS A 37 -23.93 -1.46 18.48
N SER A 38 -23.05 -1.91 19.37
CA SER A 38 -21.74 -2.43 18.98
C SER A 38 -21.94 -3.71 18.17
N LEU A 39 -21.25 -3.82 17.03
CA LEU A 39 -21.14 -5.10 16.31
C LEU A 39 -20.20 -6.00 17.13
N GLN A 40 -20.71 -6.62 18.19
CA GLN A 40 -19.98 -7.60 19.00
C GLN A 40 -20.24 -9.00 18.44
N GLY A 41 -19.18 -9.72 18.08
CA GLY A 41 -19.22 -11.18 17.90
C GLY A 41 -19.10 -11.72 16.47
N GLU A 42 -19.32 -10.92 15.43
CA GLU A 42 -19.21 -11.41 14.03
C GLU A 42 -17.85 -11.13 13.38
N ILE A 43 -17.09 -10.15 13.88
CA ILE A 43 -15.79 -9.76 13.34
C ILE A 43 -14.71 -10.23 14.31
N PRO A 44 -13.84 -11.18 13.93
CA PRO A 44 -12.84 -11.76 14.83
C PRO A 44 -11.74 -10.79 15.29
N GLU A 45 -11.52 -9.70 14.55
CA GLU A 45 -10.40 -8.76 14.77
C GLU A 45 -10.88 -7.31 14.96
N GLU A 46 -10.18 -6.57 15.82
CA GLU A 46 -10.43 -5.14 16.01
C GLU A 46 -10.20 -4.35 14.71
N PHE A 47 -11.20 -3.58 14.29
CA PHE A 47 -11.18 -2.83 13.03
C PHE A 47 -10.11 -1.73 13.03
N SER A 48 -9.38 -1.62 11.93
CA SER A 48 -8.40 -0.56 11.67
C SER A 48 -8.70 0.08 10.31
N MET A 49 -8.79 1.40 10.27
CA MET A 49 -9.06 2.18 9.04
C MET A 49 -7.82 2.30 8.13
N SER A 50 -6.93 1.31 8.14
CA SER A 50 -5.70 1.35 7.36
C SER A 50 -5.96 0.72 6.00
N ALA A 51 -5.65 1.43 4.92
CA ALA A 51 -5.61 0.85 3.59
C ALA A 51 -4.39 -0.07 3.42
N VAL A 52 -4.47 -0.95 2.43
CA VAL A 52 -3.32 -1.69 1.91
C VAL A 52 -2.34 -0.73 1.19
N ASP A 53 -1.16 -1.21 0.81
CA ASP A 53 -0.16 -0.35 0.16
C ASP A 53 -0.58 -0.11 -1.32
N MET A 54 -0.38 1.11 -1.82
CA MET A 54 -0.69 1.44 -3.22
C MET A 54 0.45 0.97 -4.15
N SER A 55 0.11 0.31 -5.26
CA SER A 55 1.08 -0.07 -6.30
C SER A 55 0.46 0.06 -7.69
N MET A 56 1.23 0.62 -8.63
CA MET A 56 0.86 0.78 -10.04
C MET A 56 1.84 0.05 -10.97
N ILE A 57 2.58 -0.93 -10.46
CA ILE A 57 3.61 -1.65 -11.23
C ILE A 57 3.04 -2.33 -12.48
N ASP A 58 1.82 -2.86 -12.37
CA ASP A 58 1.07 -3.48 -13.47
C ASP A 58 0.54 -2.46 -14.49
N HIS A 59 0.52 -1.19 -14.10
CA HIS A 59 -0.19 -0.10 -14.76
C HIS A 59 0.76 1.03 -15.22
N ILE A 60 2.04 0.72 -15.36
CA ILE A 60 3.04 1.65 -15.89
C ILE A 60 2.68 2.17 -17.28
N PRO A 61 2.13 1.35 -18.22
CA PRO A 61 1.62 1.87 -19.50
C PRO A 61 0.65 3.04 -19.30
N ASP A 62 -0.38 2.85 -18.47
CA ASP A 62 -1.38 3.87 -18.20
C ASP A 62 -0.75 5.15 -17.62
N MET A 63 0.25 5.04 -16.74
CA MET A 63 0.92 6.22 -16.18
C MET A 63 1.62 7.01 -17.29
N ILE A 64 2.38 6.33 -18.13
CA ILE A 64 3.18 6.94 -19.20
C ILE A 64 2.27 7.55 -20.27
N GLU A 65 1.25 6.81 -20.72
CA GLU A 65 0.30 7.27 -21.74
C GLU A 65 -0.53 8.48 -21.28
N ASN A 66 -0.78 8.62 -19.98
CA ASN A 66 -1.44 9.80 -19.40
C ASN A 66 -0.48 10.98 -19.14
N GLY A 67 0.80 10.89 -19.56
CA GLY A 67 1.77 11.96 -19.47
C GLY A 67 2.40 12.15 -18.08
N VAL A 68 2.50 11.07 -17.27
CA VAL A 68 3.22 11.12 -15.99
C VAL A 68 4.73 11.10 -16.24
N ASP A 69 5.41 12.22 -15.94
CA ASP A 69 6.86 12.36 -16.12
C ASP A 69 7.70 11.85 -14.93
N SER A 70 7.09 11.69 -13.76
CA SER A 70 7.83 11.29 -12.56
C SER A 70 7.00 10.40 -11.63
N LEU A 71 7.64 9.34 -11.14
CA LEU A 71 7.08 8.44 -10.15
C LEU A 71 7.78 8.64 -8.82
N LYS A 72 6.98 8.69 -7.74
CA LYS A 72 7.49 8.79 -6.38
C LYS A 72 7.22 7.50 -5.63
N ILE A 73 8.29 6.85 -5.19
CA ILE A 73 8.23 5.66 -4.36
C ILE A 73 8.34 6.11 -2.89
N GLU A 74 7.28 5.94 -2.12
CA GLU A 74 7.25 6.31 -0.70
C GLU A 74 7.28 5.08 0.21
N GLY A 75 8.01 5.19 1.33
CA GLY A 75 8.02 4.18 2.38
C GLY A 75 8.63 4.74 3.66
N ARG A 76 8.04 4.43 4.81
CA ARG A 76 8.57 4.82 6.12
C ARG A 76 9.23 3.62 6.78
N MET A 77 10.51 3.75 7.15
CA MET A 77 11.29 2.69 7.83
C MET A 77 11.28 1.37 7.05
N LYS A 78 11.39 1.44 5.71
CA LYS A 78 11.53 0.26 4.85
C LYS A 78 12.99 -0.20 4.86
N SER A 79 13.23 -1.51 4.74
CA SER A 79 14.58 -2.08 4.67
C SER A 79 15.28 -1.69 3.37
N ILE A 80 16.61 -1.79 3.34
CA ILE A 80 17.39 -1.57 2.11
C ILE A 80 16.93 -2.50 0.99
N HIS A 81 16.65 -3.77 1.31
CA HIS A 81 16.14 -4.75 0.36
C HIS A 81 14.78 -4.38 -0.24
N TYR A 82 13.87 -3.82 0.57
CA TYR A 82 12.58 -3.34 0.06
C TYR A 82 12.80 -2.19 -0.93
N VAL A 83 13.60 -1.19 -0.53
CA VAL A 83 13.85 -0.01 -1.36
C VAL A 83 14.54 -0.40 -2.67
N SER A 84 15.58 -1.23 -2.62
CA SER A 84 16.31 -1.68 -3.81
C SER A 84 15.40 -2.43 -4.78
N THR A 85 14.58 -3.35 -4.28
CA THR A 85 13.70 -4.17 -5.12
C THR A 85 12.63 -3.31 -5.76
N VAL A 86 11.91 -2.49 -4.98
CA VAL A 86 10.82 -1.65 -5.52
C VAL A 86 11.36 -0.64 -6.53
N THR A 87 12.47 0.04 -6.23
CA THR A 87 13.07 0.99 -7.18
C THR A 87 13.53 0.32 -8.48
N ASN A 88 14.18 -0.84 -8.39
CA ASN A 88 14.62 -1.58 -9.58
C ASN A 88 13.42 -2.09 -10.41
N CYS A 89 12.36 -2.59 -9.77
CA CYS A 89 11.17 -3.03 -10.48
C CYS A 89 10.51 -1.89 -11.26
N TYR A 90 10.28 -0.74 -10.62
CA TYR A 90 9.68 0.42 -11.29
C TYR A 90 10.57 0.95 -12.41
N LYS A 91 11.89 0.99 -12.21
CA LYS A 91 12.84 1.37 -13.26
C LYS A 91 12.74 0.43 -14.46
N ALA A 92 12.84 -0.88 -14.23
CA ALA A 92 12.77 -1.89 -15.29
C ALA A 92 11.43 -1.85 -16.03
N ALA A 93 10.32 -1.64 -15.32
CA ALA A 93 8.99 -1.50 -15.92
C ALA A 93 8.92 -0.31 -16.89
N VAL A 94 9.41 0.86 -16.46
CA VAL A 94 9.44 2.07 -17.29
C VAL A 94 10.37 1.88 -18.48
N GLU A 95 11.60 1.40 -18.27
CA GLU A 95 12.57 1.17 -19.35
C GLU A 95 12.04 0.17 -20.39
N ALA A 96 11.44 -0.94 -19.94
CA ALA A 96 10.87 -1.94 -20.84
C ALA A 96 9.71 -1.37 -21.67
N TYR A 97 8.79 -0.63 -21.05
CA TYR A 97 7.64 -0.05 -21.76
C TYR A 97 8.06 1.05 -22.75
N LEU A 98 9.04 1.88 -22.38
CA LEU A 98 9.61 2.89 -23.29
C LEU A 98 10.31 2.26 -24.50
N GLU A 99 10.79 1.01 -24.38
CA GLU A 99 11.34 0.28 -25.50
C GLU A 99 10.25 -0.36 -26.37
N SER A 100 9.35 -1.15 -25.79
CA SER A 100 8.09 -1.55 -26.43
C SER A 100 7.08 -2.11 -25.43
N SER A 101 5.80 -2.03 -25.77
CA SER A 101 4.72 -2.65 -24.99
C SER A 101 4.94 -4.17 -24.82
N GLU A 102 5.47 -4.85 -25.86
CA GLU A 102 5.75 -6.29 -25.81
C GLU A 102 6.84 -6.64 -24.79
N LYS A 103 7.87 -5.79 -24.66
CA LYS A 103 8.94 -6.01 -23.68
C LYS A 103 8.46 -5.82 -22.26
N PHE A 104 7.61 -4.83 -22.02
CA PHE A 104 6.96 -4.67 -20.71
C PHE A 104 6.12 -5.91 -20.36
N GLU A 105 5.27 -6.36 -21.29
CA GLU A 105 4.43 -7.52 -21.06
C GLU A 105 5.23 -8.81 -20.83
N ALA A 106 6.38 -8.95 -21.49
CA ALA A 106 7.27 -10.10 -21.29
C ALA A 106 7.85 -10.20 -19.87
N ILE A 107 8.04 -9.07 -19.17
CA ILE A 107 8.61 -9.04 -17.81
C ILE A 107 7.59 -8.72 -16.71
N LYS A 108 6.35 -8.34 -17.08
CA LYS A 108 5.35 -7.83 -16.14
C LYS A 108 5.14 -8.74 -14.95
N GLN A 109 4.95 -10.03 -15.19
CA GLN A 109 4.70 -10.99 -14.12
C GLN A 109 5.90 -11.13 -13.16
N ASP A 110 7.13 -11.12 -13.68
CA ASP A 110 8.34 -11.19 -12.86
C ASP A 110 8.48 -9.97 -11.93
N LEU A 111 8.08 -8.79 -12.43
CA LEU A 111 8.05 -7.54 -11.65
C LEU A 111 7.01 -7.61 -10.54
N VAL A 112 5.81 -8.11 -10.84
CA VAL A 112 4.73 -8.31 -9.86
C VAL A 112 5.18 -9.27 -8.77
N ASP A 113 5.80 -10.39 -9.15
CA ASP A 113 6.29 -11.38 -8.20
C ASP A 113 7.45 -10.83 -7.36
N ALA A 114 8.34 -10.03 -7.94
CA ALA A 114 9.35 -9.28 -7.18
C ALA A 114 8.74 -8.30 -6.17
N MET A 115 7.68 -7.58 -6.55
CA MET A 115 6.95 -6.69 -5.62
C MET A 115 6.32 -7.47 -4.47
N TRP A 116 5.71 -8.63 -4.75
CA TRP A 116 5.11 -9.48 -3.71
C TRP A 116 6.12 -10.14 -2.77
N ARG A 117 7.36 -10.38 -3.23
CA ARG A 117 8.46 -10.90 -2.39
C ARG A 117 8.84 -9.93 -1.26
N VAL A 118 8.70 -8.62 -1.47
CA VAL A 118 9.07 -7.58 -0.50
C VAL A 118 7.88 -6.90 0.17
N ALA A 119 6.68 -7.07 -0.38
CA ALA A 119 5.45 -6.49 0.16
C ALA A 119 5.27 -6.86 1.65
N GLN A 120 4.96 -5.90 2.51
CA GLN A 120 4.66 -6.16 3.93
C GLN A 120 3.15 -6.18 4.22
N ARG A 121 2.41 -5.64 3.27
CA ARG A 121 0.96 -5.48 3.20
C ARG A 121 0.56 -5.84 1.78
N GLU A 122 -0.72 -6.07 1.59
CA GLU A 122 -1.24 -6.28 0.25
C GLU A 122 -1.10 -5.02 -0.60
N LEU A 123 -1.29 -5.19 -1.90
CA LEU A 123 -1.17 -4.14 -2.88
C LEU A 123 -2.53 -3.87 -3.52
N ALA A 124 -2.80 -2.60 -3.82
CA ALA A 124 -3.97 -2.16 -4.56
C ALA A 124 -3.67 -0.92 -5.39
N THR A 125 -4.51 -0.61 -6.37
CA THR A 125 -4.42 0.64 -7.15
C THR A 125 -5.01 1.83 -6.41
N GLY A 126 -5.66 1.60 -5.26
CA GLY A 126 -6.36 2.63 -4.51
C GLY A 126 -7.46 3.25 -5.36
N PHE A 127 -7.57 4.58 -5.33
CA PHE A 127 -8.66 5.30 -6.01
C PHE A 127 -8.48 5.47 -7.53
N TYR A 128 -7.42 4.90 -8.13
CA TYR A 128 -7.05 5.22 -9.51
C TYR A 128 -8.10 4.74 -10.54
N TYR A 129 -8.66 3.53 -10.35
CA TYR A 129 -9.63 2.93 -11.28
C TYR A 129 -11.04 2.80 -10.71
N GLY A 130 -11.27 3.25 -9.47
CA GLY A 130 -12.57 3.11 -8.81
C GLY A 130 -12.51 3.45 -7.32
N ILE A 131 -13.66 3.33 -6.65
CA ILE A 131 -13.74 3.50 -5.20
C ILE A 131 -13.27 2.20 -4.54
N PRO A 132 -12.25 2.22 -3.66
CA PRO A 132 -11.76 1.02 -3.00
C PRO A 132 -12.83 0.34 -2.15
N SER A 133 -12.85 -0.99 -2.21
CA SER A 133 -13.76 -1.84 -1.42
C SER A 133 -13.14 -2.24 -0.07
N GLU A 134 -13.89 -2.98 0.74
CA GLU A 134 -13.39 -3.62 1.96
C GLU A 134 -12.16 -4.51 1.71
N ASN A 135 -12.02 -5.05 0.49
CA ASN A 135 -10.89 -5.90 0.11
C ASN A 135 -9.58 -5.11 -0.03
N GLU A 136 -9.61 -3.77 -0.04
CA GLU A 136 -8.42 -2.93 -0.15
C GLU A 136 -8.10 -2.23 1.18
N GLN A 137 -8.68 -2.74 2.26
CA GLN A 137 -8.40 -2.35 3.64
C GLN A 137 -7.65 -3.47 4.36
N LEU A 138 -6.84 -3.12 5.35
CA LEU A 138 -6.19 -4.07 6.25
C LEU A 138 -7.20 -4.55 7.29
N PHE A 139 -8.18 -5.32 6.82
CA PHE A 139 -9.27 -5.86 7.62
C PHE A 139 -9.46 -7.35 7.34
N GLY A 140 -9.42 -8.16 8.41
CA GLY A 140 -9.51 -9.62 8.30
C GLY A 140 -8.18 -10.30 7.95
N ALA A 141 -8.28 -11.58 7.59
CA ALA A 141 -7.12 -12.39 7.25
C ALA A 141 -6.42 -11.85 5.99
N ARG A 142 -5.08 -11.91 5.97
CA ARG A 142 -4.30 -11.54 4.79
C ARG A 142 -4.61 -12.49 3.63
N ARG A 143 -5.01 -11.93 2.50
CA ARG A 143 -5.21 -12.57 1.20
C ARG A 143 -3.90 -13.13 0.64
N LYS A 144 -2.77 -12.45 0.89
CA LYS A 144 -1.44 -12.93 0.47
C LYS A 144 -0.39 -12.66 1.54
N ILE A 145 0.33 -13.70 1.92
CA ILE A 145 1.43 -13.65 2.89
C ILE A 145 2.74 -13.70 2.10
N PRO A 146 3.67 -12.77 2.31
CA PRO A 146 4.99 -12.84 1.69
C PRO A 146 5.70 -14.12 2.14
N GLU A 147 6.12 -14.94 1.18
CA GLU A 147 6.81 -16.21 1.47
C GLU A 147 8.29 -16.03 1.82
N TYR A 148 8.82 -14.83 1.57
CA TYR A 148 10.25 -14.55 1.65
C TYR A 148 10.56 -13.61 2.80
N LYS A 149 11.65 -13.90 3.51
CA LYS A 149 12.17 -13.06 4.57
C LYS A 149 13.60 -12.67 4.24
N PHE A 150 13.89 -11.37 4.30
CA PHE A 150 15.25 -10.87 4.19
C PHE A 150 16.07 -11.35 5.40
N VAL A 151 17.14 -12.11 5.15
CA VAL A 151 17.95 -12.76 6.21
C VAL A 151 19.30 -12.09 6.42
N ALA A 152 19.98 -11.65 5.36
CA ALA A 152 21.32 -11.06 5.44
C ALA A 152 21.64 -10.25 4.18
N GLU A 153 22.63 -9.37 4.31
CA GLU A 153 23.29 -8.64 3.23
C GLU A 153 24.73 -9.16 3.09
N VAL A 154 25.16 -9.45 1.86
CA VAL A 154 26.57 -9.77 1.60
C VAL A 154 27.32 -8.46 1.41
N VAL A 155 28.09 -8.07 2.42
CA VAL A 155 28.85 -6.81 2.41
C VAL A 155 30.19 -6.95 1.66
N SER A 156 30.77 -8.16 1.67
CA SER A 156 32.00 -8.50 0.96
C SER A 156 32.09 -10.01 0.72
N TYR A 157 32.80 -10.43 -0.31
CA TYR A 157 33.17 -11.81 -0.58
C TYR A 157 34.57 -11.84 -1.22
N ASP A 158 35.30 -12.95 -1.01
CA ASP A 158 36.62 -13.21 -1.61
C ASP A 158 36.50 -13.88 -2.98
#